data_AF-A0A841YX83-F1
#
_entry.id   AF-A0A841YX83-F1
#
_cell.length_a   1.000
_cell.length_b   1.000
_cell.length_c   1.000
_cell.angle_alpha   90.00
_cell.angle_beta   90.00
_cell.angle_gamma   90.00
#
_symmetry.space_group_name_H-M   'P 1'
#
loop_
_entity.id
_entity.type
_entity.pdbx_description
1 polymer ?
#
loop_
_entity_poly.entity_id
_entity_poly.type
_entity_poly.pdbx_seq_one_letter_code
_entity_poly.pdbx_strand_id
1 'polypeptide(L)'
;MLFISSSQTYEQQSMTSSLDRLLANKPFEKQLSAVSFHYAGSEISIQAKGYSSFIEFFIRKGAHFFSYALMGFSLFMGFGAFIKRKWLVVAFSAGIPLAYAAFDEFHQLLTGGRTPLVQDVTLDFAGALFGILLAYFLAKWLIKKDKASITL
;
A
#
# COMPACT_ATOMS: atom_id res chain seq x y z
N MET A 1 9.86 -6.48 4.43
CA MET A 1 9.96 -5.91 3.07
C MET A 1 10.04 -4.38 3.10
N LEU A 2 9.13 -3.67 3.78
CA LEU A 2 9.08 -2.20 3.78
C LEU A 2 10.39 -1.54 4.25
N PHE A 3 10.95 -1.95 5.40
CA PHE A 3 12.23 -1.42 5.90
C PHE A 3 13.45 -1.72 4.99
N ILE A 4 13.47 -2.88 4.33
CA ILE A 4 14.55 -3.23 3.39
C ILE A 4 14.41 -2.39 2.12
N SER A 5 13.18 -2.22 1.63
CA SER A 5 12.88 -1.33 0.51
C SER A 5 13.34 0.09 0.82
N SER A 6 12.92 0.69 1.93
CA SER A 6 13.30 2.08 2.27
C SER A 6 14.80 2.31 2.48
N SER A 7 15.58 1.25 2.72
CA SER A 7 17.05 1.32 2.78
C SER A 7 17.76 1.33 1.42
N GLN A 8 17.05 1.07 0.32
CA GLN A 8 17.60 0.98 -1.04
C GLN A 8 17.38 2.26 -1.85
N THR A 9 18.32 2.60 -2.73
CA THR A 9 18.18 3.75 -3.65
C THR A 9 17.18 3.46 -4.78
N TYR A 10 16.77 4.49 -5.54
CA TYR A 10 15.89 4.32 -6.71
C TYR A 10 16.43 3.25 -7.67
N GLU A 11 17.71 3.37 -8.04
CA GLU A 11 18.37 2.48 -8.99
C GLU A 11 18.43 1.03 -8.50
N GLN A 12 18.58 0.83 -7.19
CA GLN A 12 18.64 -0.50 -6.59
C GLN A 12 17.27 -1.19 -6.50
N GLN A 13 16.20 -0.40 -6.32
CA GLN A 13 14.82 -0.92 -6.31
C GLN A 13 14.24 -1.08 -7.72
N SER A 14 14.83 -0.39 -8.70
CA SER A 14 14.26 -0.25 -10.04
C SER A 14 14.12 -1.61 -10.72
N MET A 15 12.89 -1.94 -11.09
CA MET A 15 12.59 -3.17 -11.84
C MET A 15 12.47 -2.93 -13.36
N THR A 16 12.74 -1.71 -13.84
CA THR A 16 12.59 -1.33 -15.25
C THR A 16 13.25 -2.32 -16.20
N SER A 17 14.51 -2.70 -15.94
CA SER A 17 15.27 -3.63 -16.80
C SER A 17 14.65 -5.03 -16.92
N SER A 18 13.95 -5.49 -15.88
CA SER A 18 13.21 -6.75 -15.88
C SER A 18 11.87 -6.58 -16.58
N LEU A 19 11.19 -5.45 -16.36
CA LEU A 19 9.93 -5.11 -17.01
C LEU A 19 10.10 -4.89 -18.51
N ASP A 20 11.20 -4.29 -18.97
CA ASP A 20 11.51 -4.13 -20.39
C ASP A 20 11.63 -5.48 -21.08
N ARG A 21 12.21 -6.49 -20.40
CA ARG A 21 12.33 -7.86 -20.91
C ARG A 21 11.00 -8.61 -20.89
N LEU A 22 10.26 -8.52 -19.79
CA LEU A 22 8.98 -9.23 -19.61
C LEU A 22 7.83 -8.61 -20.42
N LEU A 23 7.83 -7.29 -20.58
CA LEU A 23 6.79 -6.51 -21.25
C LEU A 23 7.31 -5.89 -22.55
N ALA A 24 8.23 -6.59 -23.25
CA ALA A 24 8.83 -6.13 -24.50
C ALA A 24 7.78 -5.77 -25.57
N ASN A 25 6.65 -6.49 -25.60
CA ASN A 25 5.55 -6.26 -26.54
C ASN A 25 4.56 -5.17 -26.08
N LYS A 26 4.83 -4.49 -24.96
CA LYS A 26 4.02 -3.41 -24.38
C LYS A 26 2.50 -3.68 -24.42
N PRO A 27 2.03 -4.73 -23.73
CA PRO A 27 0.63 -5.11 -23.78
C PRO A 27 -0.28 -3.96 -23.32
N PHE A 28 -1.38 -3.73 -24.03
CA PHE A 28 -2.35 -2.67 -23.70
C PHE A 28 -1.79 -1.22 -23.73
N GLU A 29 -0.67 -0.97 -24.41
CA GLU A 29 -0.07 0.38 -24.51
C GLU A 29 -1.08 1.45 -24.98
N LYS A 30 -1.94 1.12 -25.93
CA LYS A 30 -2.97 2.05 -26.44
C LYS A 30 -4.01 2.46 -25.39
N GLN A 31 -4.39 1.54 -24.52
CA GLN A 31 -5.35 1.82 -23.45
C GLN A 31 -4.66 2.58 -22.31
N LEU A 32 -3.43 2.19 -21.97
CA LEU A 32 -2.67 2.80 -20.90
C LEU A 32 -2.14 4.19 -21.27
N SER A 33 -1.92 4.48 -22.56
CA SER A 33 -1.45 5.79 -23.03
C SER A 33 -2.50 6.88 -22.91
N ALA A 34 -3.77 6.52 -22.68
CA ALA A 34 -4.85 7.45 -22.35
C ALA A 34 -4.81 7.89 -20.88
N VAL A 35 -4.05 7.20 -20.02
CA VAL A 35 -3.92 7.53 -18.61
C VAL A 35 -2.78 8.53 -18.42
N SER A 36 -3.14 9.77 -18.10
CA SER A 36 -2.20 10.80 -17.65
C SER A 36 -2.81 11.56 -16.47
N PHE A 37 -2.03 11.69 -15.39
CA PHE A 37 -2.40 12.45 -14.20
C PHE A 37 -1.16 12.98 -13.51
N HIS A 38 -1.33 14.00 -12.67
CA HIS A 38 -0.24 14.57 -11.88
C HIS A 38 -0.18 13.88 -10.53
N TYR A 39 1.01 13.40 -10.15
CA TYR A 39 1.30 12.83 -8.85
C TYR A 39 2.62 13.41 -8.34
N ALA A 40 2.65 13.88 -7.10
CA ALA A 40 3.87 14.42 -6.51
C ALA A 40 4.50 15.59 -7.30
N GLY A 41 3.68 16.39 -8.01
CA GLY A 41 4.16 17.47 -8.88
C GLY A 41 4.80 17.01 -10.20
N SER A 42 4.74 15.71 -10.52
CA SER A 42 5.21 15.15 -11.79
C SER A 42 4.06 14.52 -12.58
N GLU A 43 4.11 14.60 -13.90
CA GLU A 43 3.18 13.87 -14.76
C GLU A 43 3.49 12.36 -14.71
N ILE A 44 2.47 11.55 -14.43
CA ILE A 44 2.51 10.09 -14.53
C ILE A 44 1.78 9.70 -15.82
N SER A 45 2.54 9.50 -16.87
CA SER A 45 2.06 9.01 -18.17
C SER A 45 3.14 8.18 -18.85
N ILE A 46 2.76 7.34 -19.81
CA ILE A 46 3.71 6.58 -20.63
C ILE A 46 4.62 7.53 -21.41
N GLN A 47 4.08 8.67 -21.86
CA GLN A 47 4.81 9.68 -22.62
C GLN A 47 5.87 10.39 -21.76
N ALA A 48 5.56 10.68 -20.49
CA ALA A 48 6.49 11.36 -19.59
C ALA A 48 7.56 10.43 -18.99
N LYS A 49 7.22 9.16 -18.68
CA LYS A 49 8.10 8.25 -17.92
C LYS A 49 8.60 7.03 -18.69
N GLY A 50 8.02 6.74 -19.85
CA GLY A 50 8.22 5.48 -20.54
C GLY A 50 7.33 4.36 -19.97
N TYR A 51 7.10 3.33 -20.79
CA TYR A 51 6.15 2.25 -20.50
C TYR A 51 6.50 1.48 -19.21
N SER A 52 7.74 1.03 -19.08
CA SER A 52 8.15 0.17 -17.95
C SER A 52 8.15 0.92 -16.62
N SER A 53 8.64 2.17 -16.58
CA SER A 53 8.58 2.99 -15.37
C SER A 53 7.15 3.40 -15.00
N PHE A 54 6.27 3.60 -15.99
CA PHE A 54 4.84 3.80 -15.75
C PHE A 54 4.21 2.57 -15.08
N ILE A 55 4.45 1.37 -15.60
CA ILE A 55 3.96 0.13 -14.99
C ILE A 55 4.56 -0.08 -13.59
N GLU A 56 5.87 0.12 -13.45
CA GLU A 56 6.56 -0.01 -12.17
C GLU A 56 5.97 0.90 -11.10
N PHE A 57 5.60 2.14 -11.47
CA PHE A 57 4.93 3.06 -10.56
C PHE A 57 3.68 2.41 -9.95
N PHE A 58 2.79 1.83 -10.75
CA PHE A 58 1.60 1.14 -10.22
C PHE A 58 1.92 -0.09 -9.41
N ILE A 59 2.89 -0.91 -9.85
CA ILE A 59 3.32 -2.10 -9.10
C ILE A 59 3.82 -1.71 -7.71
N ARG A 60 4.68 -0.68 -7.62
CA ARG A 60 5.23 -0.23 -6.34
C ARG A 60 4.16 0.37 -5.44
N LYS A 61 3.32 1.27 -5.97
CA LYS A 61 2.21 1.89 -5.21
C LYS A 61 1.20 0.85 -4.75
N GLY A 62 0.87 -0.13 -5.60
CA GLY A 62 0.01 -1.25 -5.25
C GLY A 62 0.63 -2.14 -4.17
N ALA A 63 1.89 -2.52 -4.31
CA ALA A 63 2.59 -3.35 -3.34
C ALA A 63 2.63 -2.70 -1.95
N HIS A 64 2.93 -1.41 -1.87
CA HIS A 64 2.87 -0.66 -0.62
C HIS A 64 1.44 -0.62 -0.07
N PHE A 65 0.46 -0.17 -0.85
CA PHE A 65 -0.96 -0.12 -0.44
C PHE A 65 -1.44 -1.47 0.14
N PHE A 66 -1.19 -2.59 -0.54
CA PHE A 66 -1.59 -3.91 -0.07
C PHE A 66 -0.79 -4.40 1.15
N SER A 67 0.49 -4.03 1.26
CA SER A 67 1.29 -4.32 2.46
C SER A 67 0.72 -3.63 3.69
N TYR A 68 0.36 -2.35 3.56
CA TYR A 68 -0.29 -1.60 4.64
C TYR A 68 -1.71 -2.10 4.92
N ALA A 69 -2.47 -2.50 3.89
CA ALA A 69 -3.76 -3.16 4.09
C ALA A 69 -3.65 -4.46 4.90
N LEU A 70 -2.67 -5.31 4.58
CA LEU A 70 -2.42 -6.52 5.35
C LEU A 70 -2.01 -6.19 6.81
N MET A 71 -1.20 -5.15 7.01
CA MET A 71 -0.82 -4.70 8.34
C MET A 71 -2.03 -4.21 9.14
N GLY A 72 -2.85 -3.31 8.57
CA GLY A 72 -4.07 -2.80 9.21
C GLY A 72 -5.06 -3.92 9.53
N PHE A 73 -5.27 -4.85 8.60
CA PHE A 73 -6.09 -6.05 8.80
C PHE A 73 -5.60 -6.89 9.98
N SER A 74 -4.30 -7.22 9.99
CA SER A 74 -3.70 -8.09 11.00
C SER A 74 -3.70 -7.45 12.39
N LEU A 75 -3.40 -6.14 12.48
CA LEU A 75 -3.46 -5.40 13.73
C LEU A 75 -4.90 -5.34 14.28
N PHE A 76 -5.89 -5.12 13.42
CA PHE A 76 -7.29 -5.07 13.85
C PHE A 76 -7.77 -6.42 14.37
N MET A 77 -7.50 -7.52 13.64
CA MET A 77 -7.85 -8.87 14.08
C MET A 77 -7.10 -9.26 15.36
N GLY A 78 -5.80 -8.99 15.43
CA GLY A 78 -4.95 -9.28 16.57
C GLY A 78 -5.39 -8.52 17.82
N PHE A 79 -5.44 -7.19 17.76
CA PHE A 79 -5.89 -6.39 18.90
C PHE A 79 -7.35 -6.67 19.28
N GLY A 80 -8.22 -6.96 18.32
CA GLY A 80 -9.61 -7.36 18.58
C GLY A 80 -9.73 -8.62 19.44
N ALA A 81 -8.74 -9.52 19.40
CA ALA A 81 -8.71 -10.73 20.23
C ALA A 81 -8.25 -10.47 21.68
N PHE A 82 -7.36 -9.49 21.91
CA PHE A 82 -6.72 -9.27 23.21
C PHE A 82 -7.22 -8.02 23.97
N ILE A 83 -7.73 -7.01 23.27
CA ILE A 83 -8.12 -5.71 23.85
C ILE A 83 -9.64 -5.60 23.93
N LYS A 84 -10.17 -5.46 25.16
CA LYS A 84 -11.62 -5.33 25.39
C LYS A 84 -12.20 -3.98 24.94
N ARG A 85 -11.40 -2.91 24.98
CA ARG A 85 -11.84 -1.55 24.62
C ARG A 85 -11.76 -1.33 23.11
N LYS A 86 -12.91 -1.34 22.43
CA LYS A 86 -13.00 -1.24 20.96
C LYS A 86 -12.33 0.02 20.37
N TRP A 87 -12.39 1.14 21.08
CA TRP A 87 -11.74 2.37 20.60
C TRP A 87 -10.21 2.26 20.60
N LEU A 88 -9.61 1.53 21.54
CA LEU A 88 -8.16 1.26 21.55
C LEU A 88 -7.74 0.36 20.39
N VAL A 89 -8.57 -0.63 20.06
CA VAL A 89 -8.33 -1.48 18.87
C VAL A 89 -8.24 -0.61 17.63
N VAL A 90 -9.25 0.22 17.38
CA VAL A 90 -9.27 1.12 16.21
C VAL A 90 -8.10 2.10 16.24
N ALA A 91 -7.83 2.72 17.40
CA ALA A 91 -6.76 3.70 17.56
C ALA A 91 -5.38 3.10 17.26
N PHE A 92 -5.06 1.93 17.79
CA PHE A 92 -3.77 1.28 17.53
C PHE A 92 -3.68 0.70 16.12
N SER A 93 -4.76 0.09 15.62
CA SER A 93 -4.78 -0.48 14.27
C SER A 93 -4.65 0.58 13.18
N ALA A 94 -5.07 1.82 13.42
CA ALA A 94 -4.85 2.94 12.49
C ALA A 94 -3.57 3.73 12.79
N GLY A 95 -3.29 3.99 14.07
CA GLY A 95 -2.16 4.82 14.50
C GLY A 95 -0.79 4.19 14.20
N ILE A 96 -0.64 2.87 14.39
CA ILE A 96 0.63 2.18 14.11
C ILE A 96 0.97 2.25 12.61
N PRO A 97 0.06 1.89 11.67
CA PRO A 97 0.33 2.06 10.24
C PRO A 97 0.65 3.49 9.83
N LEU A 98 -0.05 4.49 10.37
CA LEU A 98 0.21 5.90 10.05
C LEU A 98 1.62 6.31 10.50
N ALA A 99 1.99 5.96 11.73
CA ALA A 99 3.33 6.24 12.25
C ALA A 99 4.41 5.50 11.44
N TYR A 100 4.15 4.25 11.04
CA TYR A 100 5.07 3.47 10.22
C TYR A 100 5.25 4.07 8.82
N ALA A 101 4.17 4.52 8.17
CA ALA A 101 4.23 5.18 6.86
C ALA A 101 5.00 6.51 6.92
N ALA A 102 4.75 7.32 7.96
CA ALA A 102 5.52 8.54 8.18
C ALA A 102 7.00 8.24 8.44
N PHE A 103 7.30 7.19 9.21
CA PHE A 103 8.68 6.78 9.48
C PHE A 103 9.39 6.23 8.24
N ASP A 104 8.67 5.52 7.36
CA ASP A 104 9.24 4.98 6.11
C ASP A 104 9.67 6.09 5.17
N GLU A 105 8.82 7.11 4.96
CA GLU A 105 9.16 8.29 4.16
C GLU A 105 10.29 9.11 4.79
N PHE A 106 10.30 9.22 6.12
CA PHE A 106 11.43 9.83 6.83
C PHE A 106 12.73 9.05 6.63
N HIS A 107 12.69 7.71 6.66
CA HIS A 107 13.86 6.88 6.36
C HIS A 107 14.34 7.04 4.92
N GLN A 108 13.41 7.10 3.95
CA GLN A 108 13.74 7.34 2.54
C GLN A 108 14.39 8.71 2.31
N LEU A 109 14.00 9.74 3.08
CA LEU A 109 14.67 11.04 3.07
C LEU A 109 16.14 10.92 3.50
N LEU A 110 16.42 10.10 4.52
CA LEU A 110 17.78 9.92 5.06
C LEU A 110 18.69 9.10 4.15
N THR A 111 18.14 8.13 3.41
CA THR A 111 18.91 7.26 2.49
C THR A 111 19.23 7.94 1.16
N GLY A 112 18.59 9.07 0.87
CA GLY A 112 18.93 9.98 -0.21
C GLY A 112 18.37 9.58 -1.58
N GLY A 113 18.26 10.57 -2.48
CA GLY A 113 17.84 10.35 -3.87
C GLY A 113 16.33 10.42 -4.13
N ARG A 114 15.50 10.67 -3.11
CA ARG A 114 14.06 10.95 -3.25
C ARG A 114 13.59 12.00 -2.24
N THR A 115 12.60 12.80 -2.64
CA THR A 115 11.90 13.71 -1.73
C THR A 115 10.77 12.94 -1.05
N PRO A 116 10.61 13.03 0.28
CA PRO A 116 9.50 12.40 0.97
C PRO A 116 8.17 12.99 0.50
N LEU A 117 7.20 12.14 0.25
CA LEU A 117 5.93 12.51 -0.37
C LEU A 117 4.77 12.25 0.58
N VAL A 118 4.09 13.33 1.00
CA VAL A 118 2.87 13.22 1.81
C VAL A 118 1.80 12.37 1.11
N GLN A 119 1.78 12.37 -0.22
CA GLN A 119 0.88 11.52 -0.99
C GLN A 119 1.18 10.03 -0.77
N ASP A 120 2.44 9.64 -0.58
CA ASP A 120 2.84 8.25 -0.36
C ASP A 120 2.41 7.78 1.03
N VAL A 121 2.63 8.61 2.07
CA VAL A 121 2.09 8.35 3.42
C VAL A 121 0.56 8.22 3.39
N THR A 122 -0.11 9.10 2.65
CA THR A 122 -1.58 9.11 2.56
C THR A 122 -2.10 7.86 1.86
N LEU A 123 -1.45 7.43 0.77
CA LEU A 123 -1.82 6.24 0.04
C LEU A 123 -1.62 4.97 0.88
N ASP A 124 -0.48 4.87 1.56
CA ASP A 124 -0.14 3.73 2.42
C ASP A 124 -1.11 3.65 3.60
N PHE A 125 -1.42 4.80 4.23
CA PHE A 125 -2.42 4.87 5.28
C PHE A 125 -3.83 4.52 4.79
N ALA A 126 -4.22 4.94 3.58
CA ALA A 126 -5.49 4.53 2.98
C ALA A 126 -5.56 3.01 2.78
N GLY A 127 -4.44 2.38 2.41
CA GLY A 127 -4.29 0.92 2.38
C GLY A 127 -4.57 0.30 3.74
N ALA A 128 -3.95 0.80 4.81
CA ALA A 128 -4.21 0.33 6.16
C ALA A 128 -5.67 0.44 6.58
N LEU A 129 -6.33 1.58 6.30
CA LEU A 129 -7.75 1.76 6.57
C LEU A 129 -8.62 0.77 5.80
N PHE A 130 -8.31 0.52 4.53
CA PHE A 130 -8.99 -0.49 3.73
C PHE A 130 -8.89 -1.89 4.37
N GLY A 131 -7.69 -2.27 4.84
CA GLY A 131 -7.47 -3.52 5.56
C GLY A 131 -8.26 -3.64 6.86
N ILE A 132 -8.33 -2.56 7.64
CA ILE A 132 -9.12 -2.49 8.88
C ILE A 132 -10.62 -2.68 8.58
N LEU A 133 -11.14 -1.99 7.55
CA LEU A 133 -12.54 -2.14 7.15
C LEU A 133 -12.85 -3.57 6.72
N LEU A 134 -11.98 -4.18 5.93
CA LEU A 134 -12.12 -5.58 5.50
C LEU A 134 -12.15 -6.52 6.71
N ALA A 135 -11.23 -6.34 7.66
CA ALA A 135 -11.19 -7.12 8.90
C ALA A 135 -12.47 -6.96 9.73
N TYR A 136 -12.98 -5.73 9.84
CA TYR A 136 -14.22 -5.44 10.56
C TYR A 136 -15.42 -6.17 9.96
N PHE A 137 -15.60 -6.12 8.64
CA PHE A 137 -16.71 -6.81 7.97
C PHE A 137 -16.56 -8.34 8.06
N LEU A 138 -15.35 -8.86 7.91
CA LEU A 138 -15.08 -10.28 8.06
C LEU A 138 -15.40 -10.78 9.48
N ALA A 139 -14.91 -10.09 10.52
CA ALA A 139 -15.19 -10.44 11.90
C ALA A 139 -16.69 -10.44 12.21
N LYS A 140 -17.42 -9.42 11.72
CA LYS A 140 -18.89 -9.38 11.85
C LYS A 140 -19.58 -10.55 11.16
N TRP A 141 -19.15 -10.89 9.95
CA TRP A 141 -19.70 -12.00 9.18
C TRP A 141 -19.48 -13.34 9.90
N LEU A 142 -18.29 -13.58 10.42
CA LEU A 142 -17.94 -14.78 11.19
C LEU A 142 -18.79 -14.93 12.45
N ILE A 143 -18.94 -13.85 13.24
CA ILE A 143 -19.78 -13.85 14.45
C ILE A 143 -21.25 -14.09 14.12
N LYS A 144 -21.76 -13.51 13.02
CA LYS A 144 -23.14 -13.74 12.58
C LYS A 144 -23.37 -15.21 12.20
N LYS A 145 -22.39 -15.84 11.54
CA LYS A 145 -22.46 -17.24 11.13
C LYS A 145 -22.49 -18.18 12.35
N ASP A 146 -21.64 -17.93 13.33
CA ASP A 146 -21.54 -18.75 14.56
C ASP A 146 -22.85 -18.76 15.38
N LYS A 147 -23.50 -17.60 15.51
CA LYS A 147 -24.81 -17.49 16.16
C LYS A 147 -25.91 -18.26 15.42
N ALA A 148 -25.87 -18.28 14.09
CA ALA A 148 -26.86 -18.98 13.28
C ALA A 148 -26.73 -20.52 13.45
N SER A 149 -25.53 -21.05 13.64
CA SER A 149 -25.30 -22.48 13.86
C SER A 149 -25.71 -23.00 15.24
N ILE A 150 -25.77 -22.15 16.27
CA ILE A 150 -26.17 -22.55 17.63
C ILE A 150 -27.70 -22.56 17.81
N THR A 151 -28.45 -21.93 16.88
CA THR A 151 -29.92 -21.74 17.00
C THR A 151 -30.72 -22.79 16.22
N LEU A 152 -30.06 -23.74 15.55
CA LEU A 152 -30.66 -24.87 14.80
C LEU A 152 -30.46 -26.18 15.57
#